data_AF-A0A947E3J9-F1
#
_entry.id   AF-A0A947E3J9-F1
#
_cell.length_a   1.000
_cell.length_b   1.000
_cell.length_c   1.000
_cell.angle_alpha   90.00
_cell.angle_beta   90.00
_cell.angle_gamma   90.00
#
_symmetry.space_group_name_H-M   'P 1'
#
loop_
_entity.id
_entity.type
_entity.pdbx_description
1 polymer ?
#
loop_
_entity_poly.entity_id
_entity_poly.type
_entity_poly.pdbx_seq_one_letter_code
_entity_poly.pdbx_strand_id
1 'polypeptide(L)'
;MTPRRIALCALATLLFALVHAQAHAAFKFGSSETIRFVAATSVQGQGGETLYLGRMVAMRSFGLPYAIEDRGFVLGISGESRRYYPLPQGEQLAALQRAGHLPTPLPAFALDTLDLLFGHLLWLTLLALGSYAAYVYLRRARQPAPIPVEPAWQNTLPPPVARAPLPPLGVSLPLRLHPSRLKMLGLLAVCIVFVAIGLLMSREQPAMGYFCAAFFGLGIPVFLLQMLPGKSYLELAPDGFVTSSLFKSATVQWNDIAELRVIRIHGNKMVGWNYNAAYRGRSTGHAVSSALAGVHGALPDTYGMKADALAELMDTIRQRSPA
;
A
#
# COMPACT_ATOMS: atom_id res chain seq x y z
N MET A 1 -1.22 10.16 -20.63
CA MET A 1 -0.99 9.58 -19.28
C MET A 1 0.25 10.25 -18.69
N THR A 2 0.20 10.74 -17.45
CA THR A 2 1.38 11.35 -16.82
C THR A 2 2.43 10.27 -16.51
N PRO A 3 3.74 10.59 -16.52
CA PRO A 3 4.82 9.61 -16.27
C PRO A 3 4.66 8.90 -14.92
N ARG A 4 3.99 9.55 -13.96
CA ARG A 4 3.64 9.00 -12.65
C ARG A 4 2.55 7.91 -12.71
N ARG A 5 1.59 8.01 -13.64
CA ARG A 5 0.58 6.97 -13.89
C ARG A 5 1.18 5.80 -14.67
N ILE A 6 2.15 6.05 -15.55
CA ILE A 6 2.89 4.98 -16.23
C ILE A 6 3.74 4.22 -15.20
N ALA A 7 4.40 4.90 -14.27
CA ALA A 7 5.15 4.25 -13.19
C ALA A 7 4.26 3.46 -12.21
N LEU A 8 3.07 3.97 -11.86
CA LEU A 8 2.12 3.27 -10.99
C LEU A 8 1.45 2.09 -11.70
N CYS A 9 1.09 2.23 -12.98
CA CYS A 9 0.57 1.13 -13.78
C CYS A 9 1.65 0.09 -14.03
N ALA A 10 2.90 0.49 -14.30
CA ALA A 10 4.06 -0.40 -14.45
C ALA A 10 4.40 -1.10 -13.13
N LEU A 11 4.36 -0.41 -11.99
CA LEU A 11 4.55 -1.03 -10.68
C LEU A 11 3.40 -1.98 -10.34
N ALA A 12 2.16 -1.60 -10.66
CA ALA A 12 1.00 -2.46 -10.47
C ALA A 12 1.05 -3.68 -11.41
N THR A 13 1.47 -3.54 -12.66
CA THR A 13 1.65 -4.68 -13.58
C THR A 13 2.88 -5.51 -13.23
N LEU A 14 3.95 -4.92 -12.72
CA LEU A 14 5.11 -5.66 -12.21
C LEU A 14 4.73 -6.45 -10.95
N LEU A 15 3.99 -5.84 -10.02
CA LEU A 15 3.43 -6.53 -8.85
C LEU A 15 2.43 -7.61 -9.25
N PHE A 16 1.56 -7.34 -10.24
CA PHE A 16 0.60 -8.33 -10.75
C PHE A 16 1.30 -9.47 -11.50
N ALA A 17 2.38 -9.19 -12.23
CA ALA A 17 3.21 -10.18 -12.91
C ALA A 17 4.07 -10.98 -11.91
N LEU A 18 4.57 -10.37 -10.83
CA LEU A 18 5.20 -11.07 -9.70
C LEU A 18 4.21 -11.97 -8.96
N VAL A 19 2.95 -11.54 -8.81
CA VAL A 19 1.88 -12.34 -8.21
C VAL A 19 1.43 -13.47 -9.16
N HIS A 20 1.35 -13.25 -10.48
CA HIS A 20 0.95 -14.28 -11.45
C HIS A 20 2.08 -15.26 -11.82
N ALA A 21 3.34 -14.82 -11.86
CA ALA A 21 4.49 -15.70 -12.08
C ALA A 21 4.72 -16.68 -10.90
N GLN A 22 4.05 -16.43 -9.77
CA GLN A 22 4.09 -17.22 -8.55
C GLN A 22 2.79 -18.02 -8.31
N ALA A 23 1.98 -18.29 -9.34
CA ALA A 23 0.80 -19.17 -9.22
C ALA A 23 1.12 -20.61 -8.73
N HIS A 24 2.41 -20.96 -8.53
CA HIS A 24 2.85 -22.17 -7.83
C HIS A 24 3.66 -21.93 -6.54
N ALA A 25 3.96 -20.69 -6.17
CA ALA A 25 4.57 -20.37 -4.89
C ALA A 25 3.47 -20.11 -3.86
N ALA A 26 2.93 -21.21 -3.31
CA ALA A 26 2.11 -21.14 -2.12
C ALA A 26 2.84 -20.30 -1.06
N PHE A 27 2.13 -19.36 -0.43
CA PHE A 27 2.62 -18.53 0.66
C PHE A 27 3.01 -19.46 1.83
N LYS A 28 4.27 -19.89 1.86
CA LYS A 28 4.79 -20.89 2.80
C LYS A 28 5.36 -20.19 4.01
N PHE A 29 4.97 -20.66 5.19
CA PHE A 29 5.58 -20.30 6.46
C PHE A 29 6.39 -21.49 6.96
N GLY A 30 7.66 -21.28 7.32
CA GLY A 30 8.56 -22.33 7.78
C GLY A 30 9.64 -22.74 6.78
N SER A 31 10.18 -23.95 6.96
CA SER A 31 11.22 -24.53 6.09
C SER A 31 10.57 -25.43 5.04
N SER A 32 10.87 -25.20 3.77
CA SER A 32 10.54 -26.11 2.68
C SER A 32 11.83 -26.73 2.14
N GLU A 33 11.93 -28.03 2.21
CA GLU A 33 13.05 -28.78 1.65
C GLU A 33 12.69 -29.31 0.27
N THR A 34 13.64 -29.25 -0.66
CA THR A 34 13.47 -29.79 -2.01
C THR A 34 14.79 -30.37 -2.48
N ILE A 35 14.71 -31.55 -3.08
CA ILE A 35 15.85 -32.27 -3.63
C ILE A 35 15.92 -31.93 -5.12
N ARG A 36 17.06 -31.38 -5.56
CA ARG A 36 17.34 -31.18 -6.99
C ARG A 36 18.12 -32.34 -7.53
N PHE A 37 17.66 -32.91 -8.64
CA PHE A 37 18.39 -33.93 -9.36
C PHE A 37 19.76 -33.40 -9.82
N VAL A 38 20.81 -34.18 -9.59
CA VAL A 38 22.17 -33.89 -10.04
C VAL A 38 22.63 -34.94 -11.05
N ALA A 39 22.52 -36.22 -10.69
CA ALA A 39 22.93 -37.33 -11.56
C ALA A 39 22.16 -38.60 -11.22
N ALA A 40 21.92 -39.46 -12.22
CA ALA A 40 21.40 -40.80 -11.99
C ALA A 40 22.49 -41.67 -11.33
N THR A 41 22.10 -42.59 -10.44
CA THR A 41 23.03 -43.53 -9.80
C THR A 41 22.56 -44.96 -10.05
N SER A 42 23.50 -45.90 -10.00
CA SER A 42 23.21 -47.34 -10.11
C SER A 42 22.98 -48.01 -8.75
N VAL A 43 22.92 -47.22 -7.67
CA VAL A 43 22.66 -47.70 -6.31
C VAL A 43 21.16 -47.90 -6.12
N GLN A 44 20.77 -49.05 -5.59
CA GLN A 44 19.40 -49.31 -5.19
C GLN A 44 19.22 -49.10 -3.68
N GLY A 45 18.07 -48.59 -3.28
CA GLY A 45 17.67 -48.51 -1.88
C GLY A 45 17.40 -49.89 -1.28
N GLN A 46 17.22 -49.95 0.04
CA GLN A 46 16.93 -51.21 0.74
C GLN A 46 15.66 -51.93 0.23
N GLY A 47 14.73 -51.19 -0.37
CA GLY A 47 13.51 -51.73 -1.00
C GLY A 47 13.61 -52.01 -2.50
N GLY A 48 14.81 -51.99 -3.10
CA GLY A 48 14.99 -52.14 -4.56
C GLY A 48 14.63 -50.90 -5.38
N GLU A 49 14.38 -49.76 -4.72
CA GLU A 49 14.06 -48.49 -5.37
C GLU A 49 15.29 -47.91 -6.07
N THR A 50 15.11 -47.36 -7.27
CA THR A 50 16.18 -46.64 -7.99
C THR A 50 16.46 -45.29 -7.34
N LEU A 51 17.71 -45.08 -6.94
CA LEU A 51 18.14 -43.82 -6.35
C LEU A 51 18.75 -42.89 -7.41
N TYR A 52 18.75 -41.59 -7.10
CA TYR A 52 19.51 -40.60 -7.84
C TYR A 52 20.30 -39.73 -6.86
N LEU A 53 21.44 -39.23 -7.32
CA LEU A 53 22.20 -38.23 -6.58
C LEU A 53 21.48 -36.90 -6.71
N GLY A 54 21.02 -36.37 -5.58
CA GLY A 54 20.39 -35.07 -5.50
C GLY A 54 21.11 -34.15 -4.52
N ARG A 55 20.84 -32.86 -4.63
CA ARG A 55 21.28 -31.85 -3.64
C ARG A 55 20.06 -31.30 -2.92
N MET A 56 20.13 -31.29 -1.60
CA MET A 56 19.04 -30.81 -0.77
C MET A 56 19.20 -29.32 -0.54
N VAL A 57 18.16 -28.57 -0.89
CA VAL A 57 18.08 -27.13 -0.65
C VAL A 57 16.91 -26.87 0.29
N ALA A 58 17.18 -26.15 1.37
CA ALA A 58 16.18 -25.74 2.35
C ALA A 58 15.89 -24.25 2.16
N MET A 59 14.63 -23.90 1.92
CA MET A 59 14.20 -22.52 1.78
C MET A 59 13.37 -22.11 3.00
N ARG A 60 13.82 -21.07 3.70
CA ARG A 60 13.10 -20.51 4.86
C ARG A 60 12.23 -19.34 4.41
N SER A 61 10.95 -19.39 4.77
CA SER A 61 9.96 -18.43 4.32
C SER A 61 9.12 -17.87 5.48
N PHE A 62 8.89 -16.55 5.44
CA PHE A 62 7.97 -15.81 6.31
C PHE A 62 7.07 -14.97 5.41
N GLY A 63 6.15 -15.63 4.71
CA GLY A 63 5.36 -15.04 3.62
C GLY A 63 6.12 -14.89 2.31
N LEU A 64 7.36 -14.37 2.37
CA LEU A 64 8.34 -14.41 1.28
C LEU A 64 9.58 -15.17 1.73
N PRO A 65 10.34 -15.80 0.81
CA PRO A 65 11.61 -16.42 1.15
C PRO A 65 12.61 -15.38 1.65
N TYR A 66 13.30 -15.70 2.75
CA TYR A 66 14.29 -14.82 3.38
C TYR A 66 15.67 -15.45 3.54
N ALA A 67 15.77 -16.77 3.41
CA ALA A 67 17.03 -17.49 3.38
C ALA A 67 16.92 -18.76 2.54
N ILE A 68 18.01 -19.10 1.89
CA ILE A 68 18.20 -20.37 1.18
C ILE A 68 19.48 -21.03 1.72
N GLU A 69 19.37 -22.27 2.16
CA GLU A 69 20.45 -23.02 2.78
C GLU A 69 20.70 -24.29 1.97
N ASP A 70 21.97 -24.54 1.70
CA ASP A 70 22.42 -25.78 1.08
C ASP A 70 22.69 -26.82 2.17
N ARG A 71 21.97 -27.94 2.12
CA ARG A 71 22.12 -29.04 3.09
C ARG A 71 23.05 -30.15 2.60
N GLY A 72 23.66 -29.98 1.42
CA GLY A 72 24.59 -30.94 0.84
C GLY A 72 23.91 -32.02 0.00
N PHE A 73 24.69 -33.04 -0.35
CA PHE A 73 24.25 -34.12 -1.22
C PHE A 73 23.45 -35.18 -0.44
N VAL A 74 22.41 -35.70 -1.11
CA VAL A 74 21.53 -36.75 -0.62
C VAL A 74 21.23 -37.73 -1.76
N LEU A 75 20.82 -38.95 -1.42
CA LEU A 75 20.31 -39.91 -2.40
C LEU A 75 18.79 -39.84 -2.40
N GLY A 76 18.21 -39.23 -3.43
CA GLY A 76 16.76 -39.13 -3.62
C GLY A 76 16.18 -40.40 -4.24
N ILE A 77 14.91 -40.69 -3.96
CA ILE A 77 14.18 -41.82 -4.57
C ILE A 77 13.51 -41.33 -5.85
N SER A 78 13.73 -42.03 -6.97
CA SER A 78 13.13 -41.63 -8.25
C SER A 78 11.59 -41.62 -8.16
N GLY A 79 10.97 -40.49 -8.51
CA GLY A 79 9.51 -40.29 -8.39
C GLY A 79 9.04 -39.70 -7.06
N GLU A 80 9.89 -39.62 -6.02
CA GLU A 80 9.56 -38.99 -4.74
C GLU A 80 10.53 -37.83 -4.42
N SER A 81 9.99 -36.63 -4.22
CA SER A 81 10.82 -35.43 -3.98
C SER A 81 11.10 -35.14 -2.50
N ARG A 82 10.47 -35.88 -1.57
CA ARG A 82 10.56 -35.64 -0.11
C ARG A 82 11.30 -36.73 0.68
N ARG A 83 11.41 -37.95 0.15
CA ARG A 83 12.12 -39.05 0.80
C ARG A 83 13.51 -39.19 0.21
N TYR A 84 14.48 -39.36 1.10
CA TYR A 84 15.89 -39.43 0.74
C TYR A 84 16.68 -40.22 1.78
N TYR A 85 17.84 -40.72 1.33
CA TYR A 85 18.85 -41.30 2.19
C TYR A 85 20.01 -40.30 2.34
N PRO A 86 20.55 -40.13 3.56
CA PRO A 86 21.75 -39.31 3.76
C PRO A 86 22.91 -39.93 2.96
N LEU A 87 23.71 -39.09 2.30
CA LEU A 87 24.86 -39.58 1.56
C LEU A 87 25.89 -40.15 2.56
N PRO A 88 26.39 -41.39 2.35
CA PRO A 88 27.48 -41.94 3.16
C PRO A 88 28.70 -41.02 3.12
N GLN A 89 29.46 -40.96 4.21
CA GLN A 89 30.67 -40.14 4.31
C GLN A 89 31.90 -41.01 4.51
N GLY A 90 33.09 -40.46 4.22
CA GLY A 90 34.37 -41.15 4.45
C GLY A 90 34.60 -42.32 3.48
N GLU A 91 35.05 -43.46 4.01
CA GLU A 91 35.41 -44.63 3.20
C GLU A 91 34.26 -45.20 2.37
N GLN A 92 33.03 -45.18 2.89
CA GLN A 92 31.87 -45.71 2.19
C GLN A 92 31.58 -44.90 0.92
N LEU A 93 31.74 -43.57 0.98
CA LEU A 93 31.62 -42.71 -0.19
C LEU A 93 32.69 -43.05 -1.23
N ALA A 94 33.95 -43.17 -0.78
CA ALA A 94 35.07 -43.51 -1.64
C ALA A 94 34.93 -44.91 -2.27
N ALA A 95 34.33 -45.87 -1.56
CA ALA A 95 34.03 -47.20 -2.09
C ALA A 95 32.97 -47.14 -3.20
N LEU A 96 31.87 -46.39 -2.99
CA LEU A 96 30.83 -46.20 -4.01
C LEU A 96 31.36 -45.48 -5.25
N GLN A 97 32.24 -44.50 -5.05
CA GLN A 97 32.93 -43.79 -6.10
C GLN A 97 33.89 -44.68 -6.91
N ARG A 98 34.70 -45.52 -6.23
CA ARG A 98 35.59 -46.50 -6.89
C ARG A 98 34.81 -47.57 -7.65
N ALA A 99 33.64 -47.97 -7.15
CA ALA A 99 32.75 -48.91 -7.81
C ALA A 99 32.01 -48.31 -9.03
N GLY A 100 32.20 -47.01 -9.33
CA GLY A 100 31.55 -46.34 -10.45
C GLY A 100 30.06 -46.04 -10.22
N HIS A 101 29.58 -46.17 -8.99
CA HIS A 101 28.18 -45.87 -8.64
C HIS A 101 27.90 -44.37 -8.45
N LEU A 102 28.95 -43.58 -8.18
CA LEU A 102 28.89 -42.13 -7.96
C LEU A 102 29.99 -41.41 -8.75
N PRO A 103 29.76 -40.17 -9.21
CA PRO A 103 30.76 -39.38 -9.92
C PRO A 103 31.96 -39.01 -9.02
N THR A 104 33.14 -38.97 -9.63
CA THR A 104 34.44 -38.61 -9.00
C THR A 104 35.13 -37.48 -9.77
N PRO A 105 35.38 -36.31 -9.15
CA PRO A 105 34.87 -35.85 -7.85
C PRO A 105 33.36 -35.56 -7.89
N LEU A 106 32.74 -35.36 -6.73
CA LEU A 106 31.37 -34.85 -6.68
C LEU A 106 31.33 -33.46 -7.36
N PRO A 107 30.32 -33.19 -8.20
CA PRO A 107 30.27 -31.94 -8.94
C PRO A 107 30.19 -30.74 -7.98
N ALA A 108 31.01 -29.72 -8.24
CA ALA A 108 30.93 -28.46 -7.52
C ALA A 108 29.63 -27.76 -7.90
N PHE A 109 28.62 -27.85 -7.04
CA PHE A 109 27.36 -27.15 -7.27
C PHE A 109 27.41 -25.76 -6.64
N ALA A 110 27.12 -24.77 -7.48
CA ALA A 110 26.80 -23.41 -7.09
C ALA A 110 25.29 -23.27 -7.12
N LEU A 111 24.72 -22.59 -6.11
CA LEU A 111 23.33 -22.16 -6.17
C LEU A 111 23.15 -21.31 -7.44
N ASP A 112 22.07 -21.57 -8.17
CA ASP A 112 21.75 -20.74 -9.32
C ASP A 112 21.51 -19.30 -8.83
N THR A 113 21.92 -18.33 -9.65
CA THR A 113 21.80 -16.91 -9.30
C THR A 113 20.33 -16.55 -9.06
N LEU A 114 19.44 -17.19 -9.82
CA LEU A 114 17.99 -17.08 -9.63
C LEU A 114 17.54 -17.62 -8.28
N ASP A 115 18.02 -18.80 -7.87
CA ASP A 115 17.67 -19.38 -6.56
C ASP A 115 18.15 -18.51 -5.40
N LEU A 116 19.33 -17.90 -5.55
CA LEU A 116 19.86 -16.96 -4.57
C LEU A 116 18.98 -15.70 -4.47
N LEU A 117 18.54 -15.16 -5.61
CA LEU A 117 17.66 -13.99 -5.69
C LEU A 117 16.29 -14.30 -5.07
N PHE A 118 15.70 -15.44 -5.43
CA PHE A 118 14.41 -15.88 -4.91
C PHE A 118 14.48 -16.18 -3.41
N GLY A 119 15.58 -16.79 -2.94
CA GLY A 119 15.79 -17.08 -1.52
C GLY A 119 15.87 -15.82 -0.64
N HIS A 120 16.21 -14.67 -1.21
CA HIS A 120 16.35 -13.39 -0.49
C HIS A 120 15.29 -12.35 -0.89
N LEU A 121 14.18 -12.79 -1.49
CA LEU A 121 13.15 -11.89 -2.01
C LEU A 121 12.56 -10.97 -0.93
N LEU A 122 12.44 -11.44 0.31
CA LEU A 122 12.00 -10.62 1.44
C LEU A 122 12.95 -9.42 1.66
N TRP A 123 14.25 -9.66 1.69
CA TRP A 123 15.25 -8.61 1.93
C TRP A 123 15.28 -7.59 0.81
N LEU A 124 15.18 -8.04 -0.44
CA LEU A 124 15.10 -7.16 -1.60
C LEU A 124 13.86 -6.26 -1.53
N THR A 125 12.73 -6.82 -1.11
CA THR A 125 11.47 -6.07 -0.94
C THR A 125 11.59 -5.01 0.17
N LEU A 126 12.15 -5.38 1.32
CA LEU A 126 12.39 -4.46 2.43
C LEU A 126 13.36 -3.34 2.04
N LEU A 127 14.44 -3.67 1.35
CA LEU A 127 15.42 -2.70 0.85
C LEU A 127 14.80 -1.73 -0.16
N ALA A 128 13.97 -2.22 -1.08
CA ALA A 128 13.26 -1.38 -2.03
C ALA A 128 12.28 -0.42 -1.33
N LEU A 129 11.52 -0.91 -0.35
CA LEU A 129 10.57 -0.10 0.41
C LEU A 129 11.28 0.96 1.27
N GLY A 130 12.36 0.57 1.96
CA GLY A 130 13.21 1.47 2.73
C GLY A 130 13.86 2.54 1.86
N SER A 131 14.39 2.14 0.70
CA SER A 131 15.00 3.07 -0.28
C SER A 131 13.98 4.04 -0.85
N TYR A 132 12.77 3.57 -1.17
CA TYR A 132 11.68 4.43 -1.62
C TYR A 132 11.26 5.43 -0.53
N ALA A 133 11.11 4.98 0.72
CA ALA A 133 10.80 5.85 1.85
C ALA A 133 11.89 6.90 2.07
N ALA A 134 13.16 6.49 2.04
CA ALA A 134 14.31 7.38 2.14
C ALA A 134 14.36 8.38 0.97
N TYR A 135 14.10 7.95 -0.25
CA TYR A 135 13.99 8.81 -1.43
C TYR A 135 12.88 9.87 -1.24
N VAL A 136 11.69 9.46 -0.79
CA VAL A 136 10.58 10.38 -0.51
C VAL A 136 10.95 11.38 0.59
N TYR A 137 11.62 10.92 1.65
CA TYR A 137 12.10 11.76 2.74
C TYR A 137 13.15 12.78 2.28
N LEU A 138 14.19 12.33 1.58
CA LEU A 138 15.25 13.20 1.05
C LEU A 138 14.71 14.19 0.02
N ARG A 139 13.76 13.76 -0.81
CA ARG A 139 13.08 14.66 -1.75
C ARG A 139 12.27 15.74 -1.03
N ARG A 140 11.64 15.43 0.11
CA ARG A 140 11.00 16.44 0.96
C ARG A 140 12.01 17.40 1.57
N ALA A 141 13.18 16.90 2.01
CA ALA A 141 14.22 17.72 2.62
C ALA A 141 14.97 18.62 1.62
N ARG A 142 15.11 18.17 0.36
CA ARG A 142 15.82 18.89 -0.71
C ARG A 142 14.95 19.87 -1.50
N GLN A 143 13.65 19.94 -1.24
CA GLN A 143 12.84 20.99 -1.86
C GLN A 143 13.34 22.34 -1.32
N PRO A 144 13.97 23.19 -2.15
CA PRO A 144 14.33 24.53 -1.72
C PRO A 144 13.06 25.25 -1.25
N ALA A 145 13.19 26.16 -0.30
CA ALA A 145 12.09 27.03 0.09
C ALA A 145 11.44 27.58 -1.19
N PRO A 146 10.12 27.37 -1.39
CA PRO A 146 9.47 27.79 -2.62
C PRO A 146 9.76 29.27 -2.83
N ILE A 147 10.34 29.60 -3.99
CA ILE A 147 10.55 30.97 -4.42
C ILE A 147 9.19 31.68 -4.30
N PRO A 148 9.09 32.86 -3.67
CA PRO A 148 7.86 33.63 -3.65
C PRO A 148 7.41 33.85 -5.10
N VAL A 149 6.42 33.08 -5.54
CA VAL A 149 5.82 33.26 -6.86
C VAL A 149 4.87 34.43 -6.70
N GLU A 150 5.22 35.56 -7.31
CA GLU A 150 4.31 36.68 -7.45
C GLU A 150 3.02 36.17 -8.12
N PRO A 151 1.85 36.38 -7.49
CA PRO A 151 0.63 35.70 -7.92
C PRO A 151 0.17 36.16 -9.31
N ALA A 152 0.38 35.32 -10.32
CA ALA A 152 -0.06 35.56 -11.70
C ALA A 152 -1.59 35.79 -11.83
N TRP A 153 -2.38 35.45 -10.81
CA TRP A 153 -3.83 35.68 -10.78
C TRP A 153 -4.23 37.14 -10.52
N GLN A 154 -3.31 38.01 -10.07
CA GLN A 154 -3.60 39.44 -9.94
C GLN A 154 -3.97 40.08 -11.28
N ASN A 155 -3.55 39.49 -12.40
CA ASN A 155 -3.75 40.05 -13.74
C ASN A 155 -4.89 39.41 -14.54
N THR A 156 -5.63 38.43 -13.97
CA THR A 156 -6.68 37.69 -14.70
C THR A 156 -7.96 37.51 -13.87
N LEU A 157 -8.37 38.51 -13.10
CA LEU A 157 -9.71 38.52 -12.51
C LEU A 157 -10.74 38.71 -13.65
N PRO A 158 -11.66 37.76 -13.91
CA PRO A 158 -12.83 38.08 -14.72
C PRO A 158 -13.63 39.19 -14.02
N PRO A 159 -14.26 40.11 -14.78
CA PRO A 159 -15.08 41.15 -14.18
C PRO A 159 -16.18 40.51 -13.30
N PRO A 160 -16.58 41.17 -12.20
CA PRO A 160 -17.57 40.64 -11.28
C PRO A 160 -18.86 40.34 -12.05
N VAL A 161 -19.14 39.05 -12.25
CA VAL A 161 -20.43 38.60 -12.77
C VAL A 161 -21.47 39.06 -11.75
N ALA A 162 -22.41 39.90 -12.18
CA ALA A 162 -23.56 40.30 -11.38
C ALA A 162 -24.34 39.04 -10.99
N ARG A 163 -24.19 38.60 -9.72
CA ARG A 163 -24.86 37.40 -9.20
C ARG A 163 -26.27 37.79 -8.80
N ALA A 164 -27.25 36.99 -9.22
CA ALA A 164 -28.63 37.13 -8.80
C ALA A 164 -28.75 37.01 -7.25
N PRO A 165 -29.72 37.70 -6.61
CA PRO A 165 -29.94 37.56 -5.17
C PRO A 165 -30.40 36.12 -4.87
N LEU A 166 -29.63 35.40 -4.04
CA LEU A 166 -29.98 34.05 -3.60
C LEU A 166 -30.99 34.09 -2.44
N PRO A 167 -31.85 33.06 -2.30
CA PRO A 167 -32.92 33.01 -1.31
C PRO A 167 -32.38 33.04 0.14
N PRO A 168 -33.18 33.52 1.11
CA PRO A 168 -32.77 33.60 2.51
C PRO A 168 -32.63 32.19 3.09
N LEU A 169 -31.39 31.76 3.33
CA LEU A 169 -31.10 30.58 4.14
C LEU A 169 -31.56 30.84 5.59
N GLY A 170 -32.64 30.18 6.01
CA GLY A 170 -33.12 30.09 7.40
C GLY A 170 -32.30 29.11 8.23
N VAL A 171 -30.98 29.13 8.11
CA VAL A 171 -30.06 28.20 8.78
C VAL A 171 -29.57 28.82 10.08
N SER A 172 -29.83 28.17 11.21
CA SER A 172 -29.25 28.54 12.51
C SER A 172 -27.80 28.04 12.59
N LEU A 173 -26.87 28.93 12.93
CA LEU A 173 -25.47 28.59 13.20
C LEU A 173 -25.30 28.20 14.68
N PRO A 174 -24.41 27.25 15.03
CA PRO A 174 -23.46 26.54 14.16
C PRO A 174 -24.08 25.36 13.41
N LEU A 175 -23.76 25.24 12.11
CA LEU A 175 -24.22 24.14 11.26
C LEU A 175 -23.15 23.04 11.17
N ARG A 176 -23.47 21.81 11.59
CA ARG A 176 -22.56 20.65 11.48
C ARG A 176 -22.96 19.73 10.34
N LEU A 177 -22.03 19.53 9.41
CA LEU A 177 -22.16 18.61 8.29
C LEU A 177 -21.26 17.37 8.51
N HIS A 178 -21.78 16.20 8.15
CA HIS A 178 -21.10 14.92 8.32
C HIS A 178 -20.88 14.22 6.98
N PRO A 179 -19.76 13.49 6.81
CA PRO A 179 -19.55 12.67 5.62
C PRO A 179 -20.62 11.58 5.48
N SER A 180 -20.91 11.20 4.24
CA SER A 180 -21.94 10.21 3.92
C SER A 180 -21.56 8.83 4.46
N ARG A 181 -22.29 8.34 5.48
CA ARG A 181 -22.04 7.05 6.13
C ARG A 181 -22.24 5.85 5.20
N LEU A 182 -22.99 6.02 4.10
CA LEU A 182 -23.36 4.95 3.18
C LEU A 182 -22.16 4.35 2.43
N LYS A 183 -21.19 5.18 2.02
CA LYS A 183 -19.95 4.71 1.38
C LYS A 183 -19.10 3.89 2.35
N MET A 184 -19.05 4.32 3.61
CA MET A 184 -18.37 3.58 4.68
C MET A 184 -19.08 2.27 5.03
N LEU A 185 -20.40 2.26 5.12
CA LEU A 185 -21.21 1.05 5.31
C LEU A 185 -20.98 0.03 4.19
N GLY A 186 -20.95 0.48 2.93
CA GLY A 186 -20.63 -0.38 1.79
C GLY A 186 -19.23 -0.99 1.90
N LEU A 187 -18.23 -0.19 2.26
CA LEU A 187 -16.85 -0.67 2.42
C LEU A 187 -16.69 -1.61 3.62
N LEU A 188 -17.38 -1.33 4.73
CA LEU A 188 -17.45 -2.22 5.89
C LEU A 188 -18.10 -3.57 5.53
N ALA A 189 -19.19 -3.54 4.76
CA ALA A 189 -19.84 -4.76 4.28
C ALA A 189 -18.88 -5.59 3.41
N VAL A 190 -18.09 -4.94 2.55
CA VAL A 190 -17.02 -5.61 1.78
C VAL A 190 -16.00 -6.25 2.72
N CYS A 191 -15.49 -5.52 3.72
CA CYS A 191 -14.56 -6.10 4.71
C CYS A 191 -15.15 -7.33 5.42
N ILE A 192 -16.41 -7.28 5.85
CA ILE A 192 -17.09 -8.41 6.51
C ILE A 192 -17.19 -9.62 5.57
N VAL A 193 -17.56 -9.40 4.30
CA VAL A 193 -17.62 -10.46 3.28
C VAL A 193 -16.25 -11.10 3.08
N PHE A 194 -15.18 -10.30 2.96
CA PHE A 194 -13.82 -10.81 2.79
C PHE A 194 -13.30 -11.55 4.03
N VAL A 195 -13.68 -11.13 5.24
CA VAL A 195 -13.39 -11.88 6.47
C VAL A 195 -14.12 -13.22 6.46
N ALA A 196 -15.41 -13.25 6.12
CA ALA A 196 -16.18 -14.50 6.03
C ALA A 196 -15.59 -15.45 4.99
N ILE A 197 -15.21 -14.95 3.80
CA ILE A 197 -14.51 -15.73 2.77
C ILE A 197 -13.17 -16.25 3.30
N GLY A 198 -12.39 -15.41 3.99
CA GLY A 198 -11.14 -15.82 4.61
C GLY A 198 -11.32 -16.93 5.65
N LEU A 199 -12.36 -16.85 6.48
CA LEU A 199 -12.70 -17.88 7.46
C LEU A 199 -13.24 -19.17 6.85
N LEU A 200 -13.93 -19.11 5.70
CA LEU A 200 -14.34 -20.30 4.96
C LEU A 200 -13.13 -20.96 4.27
N MET A 201 -12.26 -20.15 3.67
CA MET A 201 -11.03 -20.60 3.01
C MET A 201 -10.01 -21.18 4.00
N SER A 202 -10.05 -20.81 5.28
CA SER A 202 -9.15 -21.36 6.29
C SER A 202 -9.34 -22.86 6.55
N ARG A 203 -10.47 -23.44 6.11
CA ARG A 203 -10.72 -24.89 6.18
C ARG A 203 -9.84 -25.69 5.22
N GLU A 204 -9.53 -25.12 4.05
CA GLU A 204 -8.72 -25.77 3.02
C GLU A 204 -7.27 -25.23 3.02
N GLN A 205 -7.11 -23.94 3.29
CA GLN A 205 -5.82 -23.24 3.35
C GLN A 205 -5.74 -22.34 4.59
N PRO A 206 -5.45 -22.90 5.78
CA PRO A 206 -5.53 -22.20 7.06
C PRO A 206 -4.69 -20.92 7.09
N ALA A 207 -3.46 -20.95 6.60
CA ALA A 207 -2.58 -19.78 6.60
C ALA A 207 -3.15 -18.60 5.78
N MET A 208 -3.63 -18.85 4.56
CA MET A 208 -4.16 -17.81 3.69
C MET A 208 -5.52 -17.30 4.18
N GLY A 209 -6.36 -18.21 4.69
CA GLY A 209 -7.65 -17.87 5.27
C GLY A 209 -7.51 -16.96 6.49
N TYR A 210 -6.60 -17.30 7.41
CA TYR A 210 -6.30 -16.44 8.57
C TYR A 210 -5.63 -15.13 8.19
N PHE A 211 -4.75 -15.11 7.18
CA PHE A 211 -4.15 -13.86 6.69
C PHE A 211 -5.22 -12.92 6.11
N CYS A 212 -6.08 -13.42 5.22
CA CYS A 212 -7.17 -12.64 4.63
C CYS A 212 -8.13 -12.16 5.74
N ALA A 213 -8.54 -13.05 6.64
CA ALA A 213 -9.40 -12.70 7.77
C ALA A 213 -8.74 -11.67 8.71
N ALA A 214 -7.44 -11.76 8.98
CA ALA A 214 -6.72 -10.82 9.83
C ALA A 214 -6.54 -9.45 9.14
N PHE A 215 -6.16 -9.41 7.87
CA PHE A 215 -5.95 -8.17 7.12
C PHE A 215 -7.25 -7.37 6.97
N PHE A 216 -8.32 -8.01 6.48
CA PHE A 216 -9.62 -7.35 6.35
C PHE A 216 -10.31 -7.18 7.71
N GLY A 217 -10.04 -8.07 8.67
CA GLY A 217 -10.50 -7.98 10.05
C GLY A 217 -9.94 -6.78 10.78
N LEU A 218 -8.67 -6.40 10.57
CA LEU A 218 -8.08 -5.16 11.08
C LEU A 218 -8.74 -3.90 10.50
N GLY A 219 -9.28 -4.00 9.27
CA GLY A 219 -10.06 -2.92 8.67
C GLY A 219 -11.36 -2.63 9.41
N ILE A 220 -12.00 -3.64 10.01
CA ILE A 220 -13.29 -3.50 10.71
C ILE A 220 -13.19 -2.54 11.91
N PRO A 221 -12.27 -2.71 12.88
CA PRO A 221 -12.07 -1.74 13.95
C PRO A 221 -11.76 -0.34 13.44
N VAL A 222 -10.95 -0.19 12.38
CA VAL A 222 -10.62 1.13 11.82
C VAL A 222 -11.87 1.82 11.26
N PHE A 223 -12.71 1.09 10.52
CA PHE A 223 -13.96 1.63 10.00
C PHE A 223 -14.98 1.92 11.12
N LEU A 224 -15.09 1.05 12.13
CA LEU A 224 -15.93 1.28 13.31
C LEU A 224 -15.48 2.53 14.08
N LEU A 225 -14.17 2.71 14.27
CA LEU A 225 -13.60 3.90 14.90
C LEU A 225 -13.86 5.16 14.06
N GLN A 226 -13.79 5.06 12.72
CA GLN A 226 -14.12 6.17 11.83
C GLN A 226 -15.63 6.48 11.78
N MET A 227 -16.49 5.49 12.08
CA MET A 227 -17.95 5.66 12.21
C MET A 227 -18.38 6.24 13.55
N LEU A 228 -17.48 6.37 14.54
CA LEU A 228 -17.81 6.99 15.83
C LEU A 228 -18.30 8.43 15.60
N PRO A 229 -19.50 8.77 16.11
CA PRO A 229 -20.05 10.11 15.95
C PRO A 229 -19.10 11.14 16.59
N GLY A 230 -18.76 12.19 15.84
CA GLY A 230 -17.91 13.29 16.30
C GLY A 230 -16.44 13.25 15.85
N LYS A 231 -16.00 12.23 15.09
CA LYS A 231 -14.58 12.12 14.63
C LYS A 231 -14.30 12.67 13.24
N SER A 232 -15.33 12.96 12.45
CA SER A 232 -15.19 13.77 11.24
C SER A 232 -16.43 14.61 11.00
N TYR A 233 -16.24 15.92 11.01
CA TYR A 233 -17.30 16.89 10.79
C TYR A 233 -16.73 18.18 10.20
N LEU A 234 -17.59 18.88 9.47
CA LEU A 234 -17.40 20.27 9.11
C LEU A 234 -18.40 21.07 9.93
N GLU A 235 -17.90 21.91 10.82
CA GLU A 235 -18.71 22.85 11.58
C GLU A 235 -18.53 24.23 10.99
N LEU A 236 -19.62 24.81 10.49
CA LEU A 236 -19.67 26.17 9.98
C LEU A 236 -20.15 27.07 11.11
N ALA A 237 -19.31 28.01 11.52
CA ALA A 237 -19.55 28.97 12.58
C ALA A 237 -19.59 30.41 12.00
N PRO A 238 -20.10 31.40 12.76
CA PRO A 238 -20.15 32.78 12.31
C PRO A 238 -18.75 33.39 12.07
N ASP A 239 -17.73 32.96 12.78
CA ASP A 239 -16.36 33.50 12.74
C ASP A 239 -15.41 32.69 11.83
N GLY A 240 -15.78 31.45 11.52
CA GLY A 240 -14.98 30.58 10.67
C GLY A 240 -15.60 29.21 10.43
N PHE A 241 -14.76 28.24 10.10
CA PHE A 241 -15.15 26.85 10.07
C PHE A 241 -14.11 25.94 10.72
N VAL A 242 -14.58 24.85 11.29
CA VAL A 242 -13.74 23.79 11.85
C VAL A 242 -13.89 22.55 10.99
N THR A 243 -12.76 22.08 10.46
CA THR A 243 -12.66 20.76 9.84
C THR A 243 -12.04 19.80 10.84
N SER A 244 -12.75 18.74 11.19
CA SER A 244 -12.19 17.66 11.99
C SER A 244 -12.01 16.40 11.14
N SER A 245 -10.81 15.83 11.21
CA SER A 245 -10.46 14.50 10.70
C SER A 245 -9.89 13.68 11.86
N LEU A 246 -9.95 12.34 11.78
CA LEU A 246 -9.79 11.36 12.88
C LEU A 246 -8.81 11.68 14.03
N PHE A 247 -7.72 12.42 13.76
CA PHE A 247 -6.68 12.78 14.74
C PHE A 247 -6.31 14.27 14.77
N LYS A 248 -6.95 15.12 13.95
CA LYS A 248 -6.59 16.54 13.84
C LYS A 248 -7.81 17.38 13.47
N SER A 249 -7.99 18.45 14.23
CA SER A 249 -8.94 19.53 13.89
C SER A 249 -8.15 20.73 13.38
N ALA A 250 -8.64 21.34 12.30
CA ALA A 250 -8.13 22.58 11.77
C ALA A 250 -9.26 23.61 11.73
N THR A 251 -9.04 24.72 12.43
CA THR A 251 -9.93 25.88 12.45
C THR A 251 -9.40 26.91 11.46
N VAL A 252 -10.29 27.44 10.62
CA VAL A 252 -9.96 28.48 9.65
C VAL A 252 -10.95 29.63 9.84
N GLN A 253 -10.44 30.83 10.06
CA GLN A 253 -11.29 32.02 10.17
C GLN A 253 -11.69 32.53 8.79
N TRP A 254 -12.91 33.09 8.71
CA TRP A 254 -13.40 33.68 7.47
C TRP A 254 -12.55 34.85 6.99
N ASN A 255 -12.05 35.67 7.92
CA ASN A 255 -11.21 36.83 7.62
C ASN A 255 -9.89 36.44 6.95
N ASP A 256 -9.37 35.25 7.23
CA ASP A 256 -8.12 34.77 6.65
C ASP A 256 -8.28 34.28 5.21
N ILE A 257 -9.51 34.11 4.71
CA ILE A 257 -9.80 33.53 3.39
C ILE A 257 -10.08 34.64 2.37
N ALA A 258 -9.25 34.70 1.33
CA ALA A 258 -9.46 35.57 0.18
C ALA A 258 -10.59 35.06 -0.73
N GLU A 259 -10.60 33.76 -1.03
CA GLU A 259 -11.59 33.16 -1.94
C GLU A 259 -11.86 31.68 -1.64
N LEU A 260 -13.08 31.25 -1.96
CA LEU A 260 -13.55 29.86 -1.98
C LEU A 260 -13.84 29.48 -3.44
N ARG A 261 -13.41 28.28 -3.86
CA ARG A 261 -13.67 27.77 -5.21
C ARG A 261 -13.79 26.26 -5.22
N VAL A 262 -14.55 25.73 -6.17
CA VAL A 262 -14.58 24.28 -6.40
C VAL A 262 -13.37 23.88 -7.23
N ILE A 263 -12.60 22.93 -6.71
CA ILE A 263 -11.44 22.34 -7.36
C ILE A 263 -11.68 20.88 -7.67
N ARG A 264 -10.92 20.34 -8.62
CA ARG A 264 -10.93 18.91 -8.94
C ARG A 264 -9.59 18.29 -8.61
N ILE A 265 -9.56 17.45 -7.57
CA ILE A 265 -8.36 16.71 -7.15
C ILE A 265 -8.61 15.22 -7.39
N HIS A 266 -7.72 14.56 -8.14
CA HIS A 266 -7.80 13.12 -8.47
C HIS A 266 -9.15 12.66 -9.07
N GLY A 267 -9.86 13.55 -9.77
CA GLY A 267 -11.15 13.25 -10.40
C GLY A 267 -12.38 13.61 -9.55
N ASN A 268 -12.20 13.85 -8.25
CA ASN A 268 -13.26 14.26 -7.32
C ASN A 268 -13.34 15.79 -7.21
N LYS A 269 -14.57 16.32 -7.20
CA LYS A 269 -14.83 17.74 -6.91
C LYS A 269 -14.81 17.97 -5.40
N MET A 270 -14.15 19.03 -4.94
CA MET A 270 -14.11 19.45 -3.53
C MET A 270 -13.99 20.97 -3.42
N VAL A 271 -14.26 21.52 -2.24
CA VAL A 271 -14.14 22.97 -2.00
C VAL A 271 -12.71 23.29 -1.57
N GLY A 272 -12.04 24.15 -2.32
CA GLY A 272 -10.73 24.72 -2.03
C GLY A 272 -10.82 26.18 -1.61
N TRP A 273 -9.83 26.66 -0.86
CA TRP A 273 -9.72 28.07 -0.49
C TRP A 273 -8.29 28.59 -0.60
N ASN A 274 -8.19 29.91 -0.75
CA ASN A 274 -6.95 30.65 -0.72
C ASN A 274 -6.95 31.62 0.47
N TYR A 275 -5.85 31.63 1.23
CA TYR A 275 -5.63 32.62 2.27
C TYR A 275 -5.32 34.01 1.69
N ASN A 276 -5.68 35.06 2.42
CA ASN A 276 -5.33 36.44 2.12
C ASN A 276 -3.82 36.71 2.34
N ALA A 277 -3.33 37.86 1.87
CA ALA A 277 -1.91 38.24 2.00
C ALA A 277 -1.47 38.58 3.45
N ALA A 278 -2.42 38.87 4.34
CA ALA A 278 -2.17 39.20 5.74
C ALA A 278 -2.01 37.95 6.63
N TYR A 279 -2.41 36.78 6.13
CA TYR A 279 -2.37 35.52 6.86
C TYR A 279 -0.92 35.03 7.06
N ARG A 280 -0.45 35.05 8.31
CA ARG A 280 0.90 34.61 8.71
C ARG A 280 0.97 33.15 9.18
N GLY A 281 -0.13 32.40 9.10
CA GLY A 281 -0.22 31.01 9.53
C GLY A 281 0.56 30.06 8.59
N ARG A 282 1.82 29.81 8.90
CA ARG A 282 2.72 29.00 8.08
C ARG A 282 2.50 27.50 8.36
N SER A 283 1.85 26.78 7.45
CA SER A 283 1.95 25.32 7.37
C SER A 283 2.59 24.91 6.04
N THR A 284 3.60 24.05 6.11
CA THR A 284 4.36 23.49 4.97
C THR A 284 3.47 22.77 3.94
N GLY A 285 2.19 22.53 4.26
CA GLY A 285 1.20 21.97 3.35
C GLY A 285 0.56 22.96 2.36
N HIS A 286 0.51 24.27 2.67
CA HIS A 286 -0.17 25.27 1.83
C HIS A 286 0.51 25.48 0.47
N ALA A 287 1.83 25.42 0.43
CA ALA A 287 2.61 25.57 -0.80
C ALA A 287 2.48 24.35 -1.73
N VAL A 288 2.38 23.14 -1.16
CA VAL A 288 2.20 21.91 -1.93
C VAL A 288 0.79 21.80 -2.49
N SER A 289 -0.23 22.18 -1.71
CA SER A 289 -1.62 22.26 -2.18
C SER A 289 -1.78 23.32 -3.28
N SER A 290 -1.10 24.47 -3.14
CA SER A 290 -1.13 25.54 -4.15
C SER A 290 -0.46 25.10 -5.45
N ALA A 291 0.69 24.43 -5.37
CA ALA A 291 1.39 23.91 -6.54
C ALA A 291 0.67 22.74 -7.23
N LEU A 292 -0.07 21.90 -6.50
CA LEU A 292 -0.74 20.72 -7.06
C LEU A 292 -2.19 20.97 -7.51
N ALA A 293 -2.89 21.89 -6.86
CA ALA A 293 -4.32 22.13 -7.07
C ALA A 293 -4.69 23.60 -7.31
N GLY A 294 -3.71 24.52 -7.26
CA GLY A 294 -3.93 25.96 -7.41
C GLY A 294 -4.68 26.59 -6.24
N VAL A 295 -4.67 25.95 -5.05
CA VAL A 295 -5.31 26.47 -3.83
C VAL A 295 -4.47 26.20 -2.57
N HIS A 296 -4.50 27.12 -1.60
CA HIS A 296 -3.75 26.97 -0.34
C HIS A 296 -4.33 25.90 0.61
N GLY A 297 -5.64 25.65 0.55
CA GLY A 297 -6.31 24.62 1.34
C GLY A 297 -7.47 23.98 0.58
N ALA A 298 -7.87 22.78 1.00
CA ALA A 298 -9.04 22.09 0.45
C ALA A 298 -9.73 21.25 1.52
N LEU A 299 -11.05 21.18 1.44
CA LEU A 299 -11.85 20.30 2.29
C LEU A 299 -11.52 18.83 1.94
N PRO A 300 -11.40 17.96 2.95
CA PRO A 300 -11.08 16.55 2.72
C PRO A 300 -12.20 15.76 2.04
N ASP A 301 -13.45 16.23 2.14
CA ASP A 301 -14.64 15.63 1.51
C ASP A 301 -15.73 16.71 1.29
N THR A 302 -16.86 16.34 0.68
CA THR A 302 -18.01 17.21 0.45
C THR A 302 -19.13 17.06 1.50
N TYR A 303 -18.88 16.30 2.57
CA TYR A 303 -19.75 16.16 3.74
C TYR A 303 -21.23 15.87 3.41
N GLY A 304 -21.47 15.01 2.42
CA GLY A 304 -22.82 14.62 1.98
C GLY A 304 -23.51 15.60 1.01
N MET A 305 -22.91 16.75 0.72
CA MET A 305 -23.40 17.73 -0.25
C MET A 305 -22.67 17.63 -1.59
N LYS A 306 -23.24 18.24 -2.64
CA LYS A 306 -22.50 18.50 -3.88
C LYS A 306 -21.47 19.59 -3.62
N ALA A 307 -20.26 19.45 -4.19
CA ALA A 307 -19.17 20.40 -3.98
C ALA A 307 -19.57 21.85 -4.33
N ASP A 308 -20.34 22.04 -5.40
CA ASP A 308 -20.80 23.36 -5.85
C ASP A 308 -21.76 24.00 -4.83
N ALA A 309 -22.73 23.23 -4.32
CA ALA A 309 -23.66 23.68 -3.28
C ALA A 309 -22.97 23.95 -1.93
N LEU A 310 -21.94 23.16 -1.59
CA LEU A 310 -21.16 23.37 -0.37
C LEU A 310 -20.32 24.65 -0.46
N ALA A 311 -19.71 24.93 -1.61
CA ALA A 311 -18.95 26.16 -1.82
C ALA A 311 -19.85 27.40 -1.71
N GLU A 312 -21.04 27.36 -2.33
CA GLU A 312 -22.04 28.44 -2.25
C GLU A 312 -22.54 28.68 -0.82
N LEU A 313 -22.77 27.60 -0.05
CA LEU A 313 -23.16 27.70 1.35
C LEU A 313 -22.07 28.39 2.20
N MET A 314 -20.81 27.98 2.01
CA MET A 314 -19.67 28.56 2.74
C MET A 314 -19.45 30.03 2.36
N ASP A 315 -19.53 30.38 1.08
CA ASP A 315 -19.41 31.77 0.63
C ASP A 315 -20.54 32.65 1.18
N THR A 316 -21.75 32.12 1.27
CA THR A 316 -22.90 32.88 1.81
C THR A 316 -22.72 33.19 3.29
N ILE A 317 -22.21 32.23 4.07
CA ILE A 317 -21.91 32.44 5.49
C ILE A 317 -20.79 33.47 5.64
N ARG A 318 -19.70 33.31 4.88
CA ARG A 318 -18.57 34.26 4.87
C ARG A 318 -18.98 35.70 4.59
N GLN A 319 -19.93 35.93 3.67
CA GLN A 319 -20.41 37.27 3.32
C GLN A 319 -21.32 37.91 4.37
N ARG A 320 -21.97 37.10 5.21
CA ARG A 320 -22.88 37.57 6.28
C ARG A 320 -22.17 37.74 7.61
N SER A 321 -21.03 37.10 7.78
CA SER A 321 -20.17 37.24 8.94
C SER A 321 -19.55 38.64 8.96
N PRO A 322 -19.72 39.42 10.04
CA PRO A 322 -19.04 40.70 10.18
C PRO A 322 -17.53 40.47 10.25
N ALA A 323 -16.78 41.31 9.54
CA ALA A 323 -15.32 41.37 9.60
C ALA A 323 -14.82 41.75 11.00
#